data_AF-A0A1V3IP94-F1
#
_entry.id   AF-A0A1V3IP94-F1
#
_cell.length_a   1.000
_cell.length_b   1.000
_cell.length_c   1.000
_cell.angle_alpha   90.00
_cell.angle_beta   90.00
_cell.angle_gamma   90.00
#
_symmetry.space_group_name_H-M   'P 1'
#
loop_
_entity.id
_entity.type
_entity.pdbx_description
1 polymer ?
#
loop_
_entity_poly.entity_id
_entity_poly.type
_entity_poly.pdbx_seq_one_letter_code
_entity_poly.pdbx_strand_id
1 'polypeptide(L)' 'MSDKSSVVQNAFKAGSGATPGELHILIIGLIFVSVFLVLAYIWVNAFKDLREGNMKMSTFGGLIVRGVLFLCIMGYFLLR' A
#
# COMPACT_ATOMS: atom_id res chain seq x y z
N MET A 1 -26.82 -20.70 -7.95
CA MET A 1 -26.72 -19.41 -8.67
C MET A 1 -27.24 -18.21 -7.86
N SER A 2 -27.49 -18.36 -6.54
CA SER A 2 -28.13 -17.33 -5.68
C SER A 2 -27.14 -16.41 -4.93
N ASP A 3 -25.89 -16.85 -4.71
CA ASP A 3 -24.95 -16.19 -3.80
C ASP A 3 -24.31 -14.89 -4.32
N LYS A 4 -24.22 -14.71 -5.64
CA LYS A 4 -23.61 -13.50 -6.22
C LYS A 4 -24.52 -12.27 -6.14
N SER A 5 -25.84 -12.48 -6.15
CA SER A 5 -26.83 -11.40 -6.15
C SER A 5 -26.85 -10.66 -4.80
N SER A 6 -26.76 -11.41 -3.70
CA SER A 6 -26.71 -10.86 -2.34
C SER A 6 -25.41 -10.08 -2.08
N VAL A 7 -24.26 -10.59 -2.57
CA VAL A 7 -22.96 -9.90 -2.45
C VAL A 7 -22.97 -8.58 -3.23
N VAL A 8 -23.51 -8.56 -4.44
CA VAL A 8 -23.62 -7.34 -5.26
C VAL A 8 -24.59 -6.34 -4.62
N GLN A 9 -25.76 -6.78 -4.14
CA GLN A 9 -26.70 -5.90 -3.43
C GLN A 9 -26.12 -5.34 -2.13
N ASN A 10 -25.36 -6.14 -1.38
CA ASN A 10 -24.72 -5.70 -0.14
C ASN A 10 -23.59 -4.71 -0.41
N ALA A 11 -22.76 -4.95 -1.44
CA ALA A 11 -21.73 -4.00 -1.88
C ALA A 11 -22.36 -2.69 -2.39
N PHE A 12 -23.48 -2.77 -3.10
CA PHE A 12 -24.19 -1.59 -3.59
C PHE A 12 -24.83 -0.80 -2.44
N LYS A 13 -25.43 -1.48 -1.45
CA LYS A 13 -25.96 -0.83 -0.24
C LYS A 13 -24.87 -0.17 0.61
N ALA A 14 -23.73 -0.84 0.75
CA ALA A 14 -22.57 -0.30 1.46
C ALA A 14 -22.02 0.95 0.74
N GLY A 15 -21.98 0.93 -0.60
CA GLY A 15 -21.57 2.08 -1.39
C GLY A 15 -22.58 3.22 -1.42
N SER A 16 -23.89 2.92 -1.46
CA SER A 16 -24.96 3.94 -1.56
C SER A 16 -25.19 4.71 -0.26
N GLY A 17 -24.80 4.12 0.88
CA GLY A 17 -24.90 4.74 2.20
C GLY A 17 -23.58 5.32 2.73
N ALA A 18 -22.48 5.16 2.00
CA ALA A 18 -21.17 5.59 2.45
C ALA A 18 -21.12 7.11 2.59
N THR A 19 -20.76 7.57 3.79
CA THR A 19 -20.51 8.99 4.02
C THR A 19 -19.24 9.43 3.29
N PRO A 20 -19.13 10.71 2.88
CA PRO A 20 -17.93 11.21 2.19
C PRO A 20 -16.62 10.90 2.93
N GLY A 21 -16.65 10.84 4.26
CA GLY A 21 -15.51 10.46 5.09
C GLY A 21 -15.05 9.01 4.90
N GLU A 22 -15.99 8.05 4.80
CA GLU A 22 -15.66 6.63 4.59
C GLU A 22 -15.06 6.39 3.20
N LEU A 23 -15.57 7.09 2.19
CA LEU A 23 -15.02 7.04 0.84
C LEU A 23 -13.59 7.60 0.79
N HIS A 24 -13.33 8.72 1.50
CA HIS A 24 -11.99 9.29 1.61
C HIS A 24 -11.00 8.32 2.26
N ILE A 25 -11.39 7.67 3.37
CA ILE A 25 -10.54 6.68 4.05
C ILE A 25 -10.24 5.49 3.13
N LEU A 26 -11.23 5.00 2.39
CA LEU A 26 -11.04 3.90 1.44
C LEU A 26 -10.03 4.27 0.34
N ILE A 27 -10.16 5.46 -0.25
CA ILE A 27 -9.26 5.96 -1.30
C ILE A 27 -7.83 6.14 -0.74
N ILE A 28 -7.71 6.74 0.44
CA ILE A 28 -6.44 6.92 1.15
C ILE A 28 -5.77 5.56 1.43
N GLY A 29 -6.55 4.59 1.91
CA GLY A 29 -6.06 3.23 2.16
C GLY A 29 -5.59 2.55 0.88
N LEU A 30 -6.34 2.70 -0.22
CA LEU A 30 -5.97 2.15 -1.52
C LEU A 30 -4.65 2.75 -2.05
N ILE A 31 -4.48 4.06 -1.91
CA ILE A 31 -3.23 4.76 -2.28
C ILE A 31 -2.08 4.23 -1.43
N PHE A 32 -2.27 4.12 -0.10
CA PHE A 32 -1.24 3.65 0.81
C PHE A 32 -0.77 2.24 0.48
N VAL A 33 -1.71 1.30 0.26
CA VAL A 33 -1.40 -0.08 -0.14
C VAL A 33 -0.67 -0.13 -1.47
N SER A 34 -1.10 0.68 -2.45
CA SER A 34 -0.45 0.73 -3.77
C SER A 34 1.01 1.19 -3.66
N VAL A 35 1.27 2.23 -2.88
CA VAL A 35 2.63 2.74 -2.64
C VAL A 35 3.49 1.71 -1.88
N PHE A 36 2.90 1.03 -0.89
CA PHE A 36 3.59 -0.03 -0.16
C PHE A 36 4.02 -1.18 -1.08
N LEU A 37 3.16 -1.61 -2.00
CA LEU A 37 3.48 -2.65 -2.97
C LEU A 37 4.62 -2.24 -3.90
N VAL A 38 4.64 -0.99 -4.35
CA VAL A 38 5.72 -0.45 -5.19
C VAL A 38 7.04 -0.45 -4.42
N LEU A 39 7.05 -0.03 -3.14
CA LEU A 39 8.25 -0.09 -2.31
C LEU A 39 8.73 -1.52 -2.08
N ALA A 40 7.82 -2.44 -1.81
CA ALA A 40 8.16 -3.86 -1.66
C ALA A 40 8.79 -4.42 -2.94
N TYR A 41 8.25 -4.07 -4.11
CA TYR A 41 8.83 -4.44 -5.40
C TYR A 41 10.26 -3.90 -5.59
N ILE A 42 10.48 -2.62 -5.27
CA ILE A 42 11.81 -2.00 -5.31
C ILE A 42 12.78 -2.72 -4.37
N TRP A 43 12.36 -3.04 -3.15
CA TRP A 43 13.19 -3.75 -2.18
C TRP A 43 13.55 -5.16 -2.62
N VAL A 44 12.62 -5.89 -3.22
CA VAL A 44 12.87 -7.22 -3.77
C VAL A 44 13.89 -7.15 -4.91
N ASN A 45 13.77 -6.18 -5.81
CA ASN A 45 14.76 -6.00 -6.89
C ASN A 45 16.11 -5.58 -6.33
N ALA A 46 16.16 -4.63 -5.40
CA ALA A 46 17.41 -4.22 -4.76
C ALA A 46 18.08 -5.37 -3.98
N PHE A 47 17.28 -6.29 -3.42
CA PHE A 47 17.79 -7.49 -2.77
C PHE A 47 18.37 -8.49 -3.78
N LYS A 48 17.76 -8.63 -4.96
CA LYS A 48 18.35 -9.41 -6.06
C LYS A 48 19.69 -8.81 -6.50
N ASP A 49 19.74 -7.49 -6.70
CA ASP A 49 20.99 -6.79 -7.08
C ASP A 49 22.08 -6.93 -6.03
N LEU A 50 21.71 -6.88 -4.74
CA LEU A 50 22.62 -7.16 -3.62
C LEU A 50 23.15 -8.59 -3.67
N ARG A 51 22.28 -9.58 -3.92
CA ARG A 51 22.65 -11.00 -3.98
C ARG A 51 23.55 -11.31 -5.17
N GLU A 52 23.36 -10.61 -6.28
CA GLU A 52 24.18 -10.73 -7.49
C GLU A 52 25.51 -9.96 -7.38
N GLY A 53 25.74 -9.23 -6.28
CA GLY A 53 26.96 -8.45 -6.05
C GLY A 53 27.01 -7.11 -6.78
N ASN A 54 25.91 -6.70 -7.43
CA ASN A 54 25.79 -5.44 -8.15
C ASN A 54 25.52 -4.25 -7.22
N MET A 55 25.20 -4.49 -5.95
CA MET A 55 24.91 -3.46 -4.95
C MET A 55 25.66 -3.71 -3.64
N LYS A 56 26.11 -2.63 -2.97
CA LYS A 56 26.70 -2.68 -1.63
C LYS A 56 25.62 -2.81 -0.55
N MET A 57 25.89 -3.60 0.49
CA MET A 57 25.01 -3.76 1.66
C MET A 57 24.63 -2.43 2.32
N SER A 58 25.55 -1.47 2.38
CA SER A 58 25.30 -0.12 2.91
C SER A 58 24.26 0.66 2.11
N THR A 59 24.28 0.51 0.78
CA THR A 59 23.33 1.16 -0.12
C THR A 59 21.95 0.53 0.01
N PHE A 60 21.90 -0.80 0.06
CA PHE A 60 20.66 -1.53 0.30
C PHE A 60 20.03 -1.16 1.65
N GLY A 61 20.80 -1.18 2.74
CA GLY A 61 20.33 -0.78 4.07
C GLY A 61 19.81 0.66 4.10
N GLY A 62 20.51 1.59 3.45
CA GLY A 62 20.06 2.98 3.31
C GLY A 62 18.74 3.10 2.53
N LEU A 63 18.54 2.26 1.51
CA LEU A 63 17.31 2.22 0.72
C LEU A 63 16.13 1.67 1.52
N ILE A 64 16.34 0.64 2.34
CA ILE A 64 15.32 0.13 3.26
C ILE A 64 14.93 1.20 4.28
N VAL A 65 15.92 1.80 4.96
CA VAL A 65 15.66 2.84 5.98
C VAL A 65 14.89 4.02 5.40
N ARG A 66 15.27 4.50 4.20
CA ARG A 66 14.55 5.58 3.50
C ARG A 66 13.11 5.19 3.17
N GLY A 67 12.89 3.97 2.68
CA GLY A 67 11.53 3.50 2.37
C GLY A 67 10.66 3.35 3.62
N VAL A 68 11.23 2.87 4.74
CA VAL A 68 10.51 2.80 6.02
C VAL A 68 10.19 4.19 6.56
N LEU A 69 11.16 5.12 6.56
CA LEU A 69 10.92 6.51 6.98
C LEU A 69 9.84 7.18 6.14
N PHE A 70 9.85 6.94 4.82
CA PHE A 70 8.82 7.44 3.92
C PHE A 70 7.43 6.90 4.29
N LEU A 71 7.31 5.60 4.57
CA LEU A 71 6.06 5.00 5.05
C LEU A 71 5.60 5.56 6.39
N CYS A 72 6.53 5.83 7.32
CA CYS A 72 6.21 6.46 8.61
C CYS A 72 5.67 7.89 8.43
N ILE A 73 6.31 8.70 7.58
CA ILE A 73 5.86 10.07 7.29
C ILE A 73 4.49 10.03 6.62
N MET A 74 4.33 9.19 5.59
CA MET A 74 3.09 9.08 4.84
C MET A 74 1.95 8.56 5.73
N GLY A 75 2.22 7.56 6.57
CA GLY A 75 1.27 7.05 7.56
C GLY A 75 0.84 8.13 8.56
N TYR A 76 1.78 8.94 9.04
CA TYR A 76 1.46 10.06 9.93
C TYR A 76 0.56 11.11 9.28
N PHE A 77 0.80 11.48 8.02
CA PHE A 77 -0.04 12.44 7.29
C PHE A 77 -1.41 11.87 6.89
N LEU A 78 -1.53 10.55 6.74
CA LEU A 78 -2.80 9.91 6.36
C LEU A 78 -3.68 9.54 7.57
N LEU A 79 -3.08 9.37 8.75
CA LEU A 79 -3.78 9.09 10.01
C LEU A 79 -4.20 10.37 10.76
N ARG A 80 -3.77 11.55 10.32
CA ARG A 80 -4.04 12.85 10.93
C ARG A 80 -4.86 13.74 10.00
#